data_AF-A0A9Q1CLL9-F1
#
_entry.id   AF-A0A9Q1CLL9-F1
#
_cell.length_a   1.000
_cell.length_b   1.000
_cell.length_c   1.000
_cell.angle_alpha   90.00
_cell.angle_beta   90.00
_cell.angle_gamma   90.00
#
_symmetry.space_group_name_H-M   'P 1'
#
loop_
_entity.id
_entity.type
_entity.pdbx_description
1 polymer ?
#
loop_
_entity_poly.entity_id
_entity_poly.type
_entity_poly.pdbx_seq_one_letter_code
_entity_poly.pdbx_strand_id
1 'polypeptide(L)'
;MRILQINILFLILLSVEARKKSVNCNKLQRKCDRGRENACRKIRKHCPPTVTVEPNVPSETSLTPGTPSGLVAHAYPTRIEIQWSPPNSDATVEGYKLGYGKNIPDIYLITLGPDTFSYVINDFEPNSLYVIRLRAFNGLMYGHSIYEIVETEGEQGQEPNETTTLAHPPRDHTLLGGRQDPSHQEVHNAGVEEDHDALPMDADEFLRPEATDHPI
;
A
#
# COMPACT_ATOMS: atom_id res chain seq x y z
N MET A 1 -59.65 33.89 55.07
CA MET A 1 -58.26 34.28 55.41
C MET A 1 -57.38 33.05 55.69
N ARG A 2 -57.01 32.26 54.68
CA ARG A 2 -56.04 31.14 54.81
C ARG A 2 -55.10 30.99 53.60
N ILE A 3 -54.86 32.08 52.87
CA ILE A 3 -54.03 32.05 51.64
C ILE A 3 -52.68 32.78 51.84
N LEU A 4 -52.52 33.56 52.91
CA LEU A 4 -51.26 34.27 53.17
C LEU A 4 -50.15 33.42 53.81
N GLN A 5 -50.45 32.29 54.47
CA GLN A 5 -49.41 31.48 55.12
C GLN A 5 -48.63 30.55 54.18
N ILE A 6 -49.22 30.15 53.05
CA ILE A 6 -48.55 29.30 52.06
C ILE A 6 -47.41 30.05 51.35
N ASN A 7 -47.60 31.36 51.09
CA ASN A 7 -46.60 32.18 50.41
C ASN A 7 -45.35 32.45 51.28
N ILE A 8 -45.48 32.53 52.60
CA ILE A 8 -44.33 32.79 53.48
C ILE A 8 -43.44 31.55 53.59
N LEU A 9 -44.02 30.35 53.66
CA LEU A 9 -43.22 29.10 53.68
C LEU A 9 -42.47 28.89 52.36
N PHE A 10 -43.10 29.24 51.23
CA PHE A 10 -42.47 29.14 49.91
C PHE A 10 -41.33 30.16 49.70
N LEU A 11 -41.44 31.37 50.25
CA LEU A 11 -40.39 32.39 50.18
C LEU A 11 -39.18 32.06 51.07
N ILE A 12 -39.39 31.38 52.20
CA ILE A 12 -38.29 30.90 53.05
C ILE A 12 -37.57 29.72 52.38
N LEU A 13 -38.30 28.83 51.69
CA LEU A 13 -37.70 27.73 50.92
C LEU A 13 -36.82 28.24 49.75
N LEU A 14 -37.19 29.33 49.09
CA LEU A 14 -36.35 29.97 48.07
C LEU A 14 -35.14 30.73 48.64
N SER A 15 -35.11 31.03 49.94
CA SER A 15 -33.99 31.72 50.59
C SER A 15 -32.85 30.77 51.02
N VAL A 16 -33.09 29.46 51.03
CA VAL A 16 -32.10 28.43 51.42
C VAL A 16 -31.49 27.71 50.22
N GLU A 17 -31.77 28.13 48.98
CA GLU A 17 -31.01 27.66 47.83
C GLU A 17 -29.66 28.39 47.78
N ALA A 18 -28.72 27.89 48.58
CA ALA A 18 -27.37 28.38 48.72
C ALA A 18 -26.76 28.65 47.33
N ARG A 19 -26.26 29.88 47.13
CA ARG A 19 -25.46 30.26 45.96
C ARG A 19 -24.23 29.33 45.88
N LYS A 20 -24.34 28.24 45.12
CA LYS A 20 -23.20 27.36 44.83
C LYS A 20 -22.22 28.15 43.97
N LYS A 21 -21.22 28.77 44.62
CA LYS A 21 -20.11 29.42 43.93
C LYS A 21 -19.44 28.36 43.06
N SER A 22 -19.49 28.55 41.73
CA SER A 22 -18.84 27.66 40.77
C SER A 22 -17.35 27.51 41.12
N VAL A 23 -16.91 26.27 41.35
CA VAL A 23 -15.53 25.97 41.71
C VAL A 23 -14.68 25.98 40.45
N ASN A 24 -13.69 26.87 40.37
CA ASN A 24 -12.74 26.89 39.25
C ASN A 24 -11.64 25.84 39.48
N CYS A 25 -11.80 24.67 38.85
CA CYS A 25 -10.91 23.52 39.01
C CYS A 25 -9.47 23.83 38.55
N ASN A 26 -9.28 24.52 37.43
CA ASN A 26 -7.93 24.87 36.92
C ASN A 26 -7.12 25.73 37.91
N LYS A 27 -7.78 26.70 38.55
CA LYS A 27 -7.14 27.55 39.57
C LYS A 27 -6.81 26.77 40.85
N LEU A 28 -7.60 25.74 41.15
CA LEU A 28 -7.42 24.90 42.33
C LEU A 28 -6.33 23.84 42.10
N GLN A 29 -6.23 23.30 40.87
CA GLN A 29 -5.16 22.40 40.42
C GLN A 29 -3.79 23.05 40.58
N ARG A 30 -3.59 24.25 40.02
CA ARG A 30 -2.33 25.01 40.16
C ARG A 30 -1.93 25.35 41.60
N LYS A 31 -2.89 25.31 42.54
CA LYS A 31 -2.62 25.48 43.97
C LYS A 31 -2.27 24.15 44.63
N CYS A 32 -2.92 23.07 44.21
CA CYS A 32 -2.57 21.73 44.61
C CYS A 32 -1.15 21.34 44.15
N ASP A 33 -0.80 21.61 42.89
CA ASP A 33 0.52 21.31 42.32
C ASP A 33 1.66 22.05 43.05
N ARG A 34 1.34 23.22 43.64
CA ARG A 34 2.26 23.98 44.51
C ARG A 34 2.27 23.49 45.96
N GLY A 35 1.82 22.27 46.22
CA GLY A 35 1.84 21.62 47.53
C GLY A 35 0.77 22.08 48.52
N ARG A 36 -0.29 22.81 48.09
CA ARG A 36 -1.36 23.21 49.02
C ARG A 36 -2.37 22.10 49.22
N GLU A 37 -2.21 21.32 50.28
CA GLU A 37 -3.07 20.17 50.61
C GLU A 37 -4.56 20.51 50.67
N ASN A 38 -4.92 21.68 51.22
CA ASN A 38 -6.32 22.11 51.29
C ASN A 38 -6.94 22.33 49.89
N ALA A 39 -6.12 22.73 48.90
CA ALA A 39 -6.55 22.82 47.52
C ALA A 39 -6.70 21.43 46.89
N CYS A 40 -5.75 20.52 47.14
CA CYS A 40 -5.80 19.12 46.70
C CYS A 40 -7.03 18.37 47.24
N ARG A 41 -7.37 18.57 48.52
CA ARG A 41 -8.56 18.00 49.14
C ARG A 41 -9.84 18.56 48.52
N LYS A 42 -9.84 19.85 48.17
CA LYS A 42 -11.01 20.54 47.63
C LYS A 42 -11.26 20.19 46.16
N ILE A 43 -10.21 20.00 45.35
CA ILE A 43 -10.32 19.53 43.97
C ILE A 43 -10.82 18.08 43.93
N ARG A 44 -10.28 17.17 44.77
CA ARG A 44 -10.75 15.77 44.89
C ARG A 44 -12.24 15.66 45.25
N LYS A 45 -12.77 16.61 46.02
CA LYS A 45 -14.16 16.58 46.51
C LYS A 45 -15.18 17.22 45.55
N HIS A 46 -14.77 18.20 44.74
CA HIS A 46 -15.71 19.07 44.02
C HIS A 46 -15.44 19.18 42.52
N CYS A 47 -14.29 18.71 42.06
CA CYS A 47 -14.00 18.60 40.63
C CYS A 47 -14.08 17.12 40.27
N PRO A 48 -14.77 16.75 39.19
CA PRO A 48 -14.74 15.37 38.71
C PRO A 48 -13.28 14.97 38.49
N PRO A 49 -12.89 13.71 38.79
CA PRO A 49 -11.55 13.26 38.46
C PRO A 49 -11.39 13.44 36.95
N THR A 50 -10.48 14.32 36.54
CA THR A 50 -9.93 14.23 35.20
C THR A 50 -9.24 12.88 35.19
N VAL A 51 -9.85 11.89 34.55
CA VAL A 51 -9.17 10.66 34.20
C VAL A 51 -8.10 11.12 33.23
N THR A 52 -6.91 11.45 33.74
CA THR A 52 -5.70 11.33 32.94
C THR A 52 -5.62 9.85 32.66
N VAL A 53 -6.29 9.42 31.60
CA VAL A 53 -5.93 8.20 30.93
C VAL A 53 -4.51 8.52 30.48
N GLU A 54 -3.49 8.14 31.26
CA GLU A 54 -2.25 7.72 30.63
C GLU A 54 -2.67 6.45 29.92
N PRO A 55 -2.96 6.50 28.61
CA PRO A 55 -3.28 5.27 27.99
C PRO A 55 -1.92 4.67 27.72
N ASN A 56 -1.62 3.59 28.43
CA ASN A 56 -1.00 2.47 27.77
C ASN A 56 -1.99 2.01 26.67
N VAL A 57 -2.25 2.86 25.66
CA VAL A 57 -2.87 2.47 24.40
C VAL A 57 -1.88 1.44 23.91
N PRO A 58 -2.26 0.17 23.71
CA PRO A 58 -1.60 -0.59 22.67
C PRO A 58 -1.78 0.32 21.45
N SER A 59 -0.71 1.02 21.05
CA SER A 59 -0.66 1.86 19.86
C SER A 59 -1.53 1.18 18.80
N GLU A 60 -2.42 1.90 18.09
CA GLU A 60 -3.46 1.29 17.25
C GLU A 60 -2.96 0.17 16.30
N THR A 61 -1.65 0.10 16.07
CA THR A 61 -0.86 -1.03 15.54
C THR A 61 -1.02 -2.39 16.26
N SER A 62 -1.49 -2.48 17.50
CA SER A 62 -1.65 -3.76 18.21
C SER A 62 -3.01 -4.42 17.97
N LEU A 63 -4.00 -3.68 17.46
CA LEU A 63 -5.35 -4.19 17.24
C LEU A 63 -5.64 -4.50 15.77
N THR A 64 -4.84 -3.96 14.84
CA THR A 64 -4.90 -4.31 13.42
C THR A 64 -3.84 -5.33 13.07
N PRO A 65 -4.11 -6.24 12.13
CA PRO A 65 -3.04 -7.01 11.50
C PRO A 65 -2.01 -6.09 10.86
N GLY A 66 -0.76 -6.51 10.87
CA GLY A 66 0.28 -5.84 10.11
C GLY A 66 0.01 -5.87 8.60
N THR A 67 0.89 -5.20 7.87
CA THR A 67 0.85 -5.20 6.40
C THR A 67 1.35 -6.53 5.84
N PRO A 68 0.63 -7.18 4.90
CA PRO A 68 1.20 -8.29 4.12
C PRO A 68 2.47 -7.84 3.40
N SER A 69 3.29 -8.79 2.96
CA SER A 69 4.54 -8.49 2.25
C SER A 69 4.71 -9.35 0.99
N GLY A 70 5.63 -8.97 0.11
CA GLY A 70 5.98 -9.76 -1.08
C GLY A 70 4.80 -10.04 -2.01
N LEU A 71 3.90 -9.07 -2.21
CA LEU A 71 2.85 -9.19 -3.22
C LEU A 71 3.50 -9.20 -4.60
N VAL A 72 3.27 -10.26 -5.35
CA VAL A 72 3.72 -10.44 -6.73
C VAL A 72 2.51 -10.82 -7.58
N ALA A 73 2.38 -10.23 -8.75
CA ALA A 73 1.35 -10.55 -9.73
C ALA A 73 1.97 -10.96 -11.07
N HIS A 74 1.67 -12.17 -11.50
CA HIS A 74 2.04 -12.69 -12.82
C HIS A 74 0.84 -12.62 -13.75
N ALA A 75 0.92 -11.76 -14.77
CA ALA A 75 -0.16 -11.57 -15.71
C ALA A 75 -0.05 -12.48 -16.94
N TYR A 76 -1.21 -12.88 -17.42
CA TYR A 76 -1.47 -13.60 -18.67
C TYR A 76 -2.57 -12.83 -19.43
N PRO A 77 -2.97 -13.25 -20.64
CA PRO A 77 -3.95 -12.49 -21.42
C PRO A 77 -5.31 -12.33 -20.73
N THR A 78 -5.76 -13.37 -20.03
CA THR A 78 -7.10 -13.40 -19.41
C THR A 78 -7.08 -13.81 -17.93
N ARG A 79 -5.89 -13.96 -17.33
CA ARG A 79 -5.75 -14.32 -15.92
C ARG A 79 -4.55 -13.63 -15.27
N ILE A 80 -4.61 -13.49 -13.95
CA ILE A 80 -3.50 -13.01 -13.13
C ILE A 80 -3.32 -13.96 -11.96
N GLU A 81 -2.11 -14.45 -11.78
CA GLU A 81 -1.70 -15.28 -10.65
C GLU A 81 -0.99 -14.41 -9.62
N ILE A 82 -1.50 -14.41 -8.39
CA ILE A 82 -1.07 -13.51 -7.32
C ILE A 82 -0.50 -14.35 -6.18
N GLN A 83 0.61 -13.90 -5.60
CA GLN A 83 1.24 -14.51 -4.43
C GLN A 83 1.65 -13.44 -3.42
N TRP A 84 1.61 -13.76 -2.13
CA TRP A 84 2.05 -12.87 -1.04
C TRP A 84 2.52 -13.65 0.18
N SER A 85 3.14 -12.94 1.12
CA SER A 85 3.53 -13.42 2.44
C SER A 85 2.69 -12.77 3.55
N PRO A 86 2.45 -13.47 4.68
CA PRO A 86 1.70 -12.92 5.78
C PRO A 86 2.39 -11.70 6.43
N PRO A 87 1.64 -10.90 7.22
CA PRO A 87 2.22 -9.84 8.02
C PRO A 87 3.23 -10.34 9.05
N ASN A 88 4.32 -9.60 9.24
CA ASN A 88 5.26 -9.82 10.35
C ASN A 88 4.80 -9.05 11.60
N SER A 89 3.68 -9.48 12.19
CA SER A 89 3.09 -8.87 13.39
C SER A 89 2.46 -9.93 14.29
N ASP A 90 2.42 -9.69 15.59
CA ASP A 90 1.81 -10.61 16.58
C ASP A 90 0.28 -10.62 16.54
N ALA A 91 -0.35 -9.67 15.85
CA ALA A 91 -1.80 -9.62 15.69
C ALA A 91 -2.32 -10.78 14.82
N THR A 92 -3.37 -11.46 15.29
CA THR A 92 -4.00 -12.56 14.57
C THR A 92 -4.55 -12.09 13.22
N VAL A 93 -4.30 -12.86 12.16
CA VAL A 93 -4.92 -12.69 10.85
C VAL A 93 -6.09 -13.67 10.72
N GLU A 94 -7.29 -13.16 10.47
CA GLU A 94 -8.47 -13.98 10.16
C GLU A 94 -8.65 -14.16 8.64
N GLY A 95 -8.08 -13.25 7.84
CA GLY A 95 -8.05 -13.40 6.40
C GLY A 95 -7.48 -12.20 5.67
N TYR A 96 -7.66 -12.21 4.35
CA TYR A 96 -7.22 -11.12 3.47
C TYR A 96 -8.37 -10.56 2.66
N LYS A 97 -8.28 -9.26 2.37
CA LYS A 97 -9.13 -8.58 1.40
C LYS A 97 -8.30 -8.27 0.16
N LEU A 98 -8.65 -8.95 -0.94
CA LEU A 98 -8.04 -8.76 -2.26
C LEU A 98 -8.99 -7.93 -3.12
N GLY A 99 -8.56 -6.72 -3.46
CA GLY A 99 -9.29 -5.82 -4.35
C GLY A 99 -8.57 -5.65 -5.67
N TYR A 100 -9.30 -5.55 -6.76
CA TYR A 100 -8.71 -5.34 -8.08
C TYR A 100 -9.65 -4.61 -9.03
N GLY A 101 -9.09 -4.00 -10.06
CA GLY A 101 -9.85 -3.35 -11.11
C GLY A 101 -8.96 -2.76 -12.20
N LYS A 102 -9.56 -2.50 -13.36
CA LYS A 102 -8.88 -1.87 -14.49
C LYS A 102 -8.60 -0.40 -14.15
N ASN A 103 -7.34 0.01 -14.20
CA ASN A 103 -6.83 1.34 -13.81
C ASN A 103 -7.04 1.79 -12.35
N ILE A 104 -7.97 1.22 -11.59
CA ILE A 104 -8.25 1.55 -10.19
C ILE A 104 -8.46 0.27 -9.35
N PRO A 105 -8.07 0.25 -8.07
CA PRO A 105 -8.30 -0.90 -7.20
C PRO A 105 -9.77 -0.98 -6.77
N ASP A 106 -10.14 -2.11 -6.16
CA ASP A 106 -11.42 -2.33 -5.44
C ASP A 106 -12.72 -2.24 -6.26
N ILE A 107 -12.66 -2.29 -7.60
CA ILE A 107 -13.86 -2.53 -8.42
C ILE A 107 -14.47 -3.89 -8.05
N TYR A 108 -13.61 -4.89 -7.93
CA TYR A 108 -13.96 -6.22 -7.47
C TYR A 108 -13.24 -6.51 -6.15
N LEU A 109 -13.92 -7.22 -5.25
CA LEU A 109 -13.45 -7.47 -3.88
C LEU A 109 -13.68 -8.91 -3.46
N ILE A 110 -12.60 -9.60 -3.13
CA ILE A 110 -12.58 -11.00 -2.71
C ILE A 110 -12.11 -11.07 -1.25
N THR A 111 -12.78 -11.90 -0.44
CA THR A 111 -12.35 -12.22 0.92
C THR A 111 -11.73 -13.60 0.91
N LEU A 112 -10.49 -13.72 1.41
CA LEU A 112 -9.70 -14.95 1.43
C LEU A 112 -9.44 -15.39 2.87
N GLY A 113 -9.19 -16.69 3.06
CA GLY A 113 -8.92 -17.27 4.37
C GLY A 113 -7.53 -16.91 4.93
N PRO A 114 -7.27 -17.21 6.20
CA PRO A 114 -6.02 -16.84 6.88
C PRO A 114 -4.79 -17.58 6.35
N ASP A 115 -4.99 -18.82 5.86
CA ASP A 115 -3.94 -19.69 5.32
C ASP A 115 -3.81 -19.60 3.79
N THR A 116 -4.41 -18.57 3.19
CA THR A 116 -4.30 -18.32 1.74
C THR A 116 -3.15 -17.36 1.48
N PHE A 117 -2.21 -17.78 0.63
CA PHE A 117 -1.01 -17.01 0.26
C PHE A 117 -0.84 -16.84 -1.25
N SER A 118 -1.78 -17.39 -2.02
CA SER A 118 -1.85 -17.22 -3.46
C SER A 118 -3.29 -17.26 -3.93
N TYR A 119 -3.56 -16.64 -5.08
CA TYR A 119 -4.88 -16.64 -5.70
C TYR A 119 -4.77 -16.41 -7.21
N VAL A 120 -5.65 -17.07 -7.97
CA VAL A 120 -5.74 -16.88 -9.41
C VAL A 120 -7.07 -16.19 -9.73
N ILE A 121 -6.99 -15.05 -10.39
CA ILE A 121 -8.16 -14.32 -10.87
C ILE A 121 -8.21 -14.51 -12.39
N ASN A 122 -9.39 -14.82 -12.93
CA ASN A 122 -9.62 -14.99 -14.36
C ASN A 122 -10.48 -13.84 -14.92
N ASP A 123 -10.81 -13.92 -16.20
CA ASP A 123 -11.72 -13.02 -16.92
C ASP A 123 -11.22 -11.57 -17.00
N PHE A 124 -9.91 -11.39 -17.20
CA PHE A 124 -9.31 -10.08 -17.50
C PHE A 124 -9.38 -9.77 -18.99
N GLU A 125 -9.39 -8.47 -19.32
CA GLU A 125 -9.19 -8.00 -20.68
C GLU A 125 -7.69 -8.08 -21.03
N PRO A 126 -7.30 -8.61 -22.19
CA PRO A 126 -5.92 -8.57 -22.68
C PRO A 126 -5.39 -7.13 -22.85
N ASN A 127 -4.06 -6.95 -22.86
CA ASN A 127 -3.39 -5.66 -23.06
C ASN A 127 -3.98 -4.52 -22.22
N SER A 128 -4.24 -4.78 -20.95
CA SER A 128 -4.95 -3.85 -20.07
C SER A 128 -4.27 -3.74 -18.72
N LEU A 129 -4.18 -2.51 -18.21
CA LEU A 129 -3.58 -2.22 -16.90
C LEU A 129 -4.59 -2.44 -15.77
N TYR A 130 -4.17 -3.19 -14.76
CA TYR A 130 -4.93 -3.46 -13.55
C TYR A 130 -4.17 -3.04 -12.31
N VAL A 131 -4.92 -2.58 -11.31
CA VAL A 131 -4.40 -2.27 -9.97
C VAL A 131 -4.94 -3.31 -9.00
N ILE A 132 -4.03 -4.01 -8.33
CA ILE A 132 -4.30 -5.01 -7.32
C ILE A 132 -4.00 -4.40 -5.96
N ARG A 133 -4.87 -4.63 -4.98
CA ARG A 133 -4.75 -4.19 -3.59
C ARG A 133 -4.92 -5.40 -2.67
N LEU A 134 -4.02 -5.54 -1.70
CA LEU A 134 -4.13 -6.58 -0.67
C LEU A 134 -3.99 -5.97 0.73
N ARG A 135 -4.83 -6.44 1.68
CA ARG A 135 -4.71 -6.12 3.11
C ARG A 135 -5.19 -7.28 3.98
N ALA A 136 -4.58 -7.46 5.15
CA ALA A 136 -5.01 -8.44 6.14
C ALA A 136 -6.13 -7.86 7.05
N PHE A 137 -6.96 -8.72 7.63
CA PHE A 137 -7.99 -8.34 8.61
C PHE A 137 -8.14 -9.41 9.71
N ASN A 138 -8.69 -9.02 10.87
CA ASN A 138 -8.90 -9.88 12.05
C ASN A 138 -10.34 -9.89 12.56
N GLY A 139 -11.30 -9.81 11.64
CA GLY A 139 -12.74 -9.72 11.90
C GLY A 139 -13.22 -8.34 12.36
N LEU A 140 -12.43 -7.63 13.17
CA LEU A 140 -12.78 -6.32 13.70
C LEU A 140 -12.18 -5.18 12.88
N MET A 141 -10.93 -5.32 12.44
CA MET A 141 -10.20 -4.24 11.79
C MET A 141 -9.37 -4.74 10.61
N TYR A 142 -9.02 -3.79 9.74
CA TYR A 142 -8.16 -3.99 8.59
C TYR A 142 -6.78 -3.38 8.84
N GLY A 143 -5.73 -4.09 8.44
CA GLY A 143 -4.38 -3.55 8.37
C GLY A 143 -4.17 -2.60 7.20
N HIS A 144 -2.94 -2.09 7.09
CA HIS A 144 -2.50 -1.32 5.93
C HIS A 144 -2.50 -2.18 4.65
N SER A 145 -2.62 -1.51 3.51
CA SER A 145 -2.69 -2.15 2.19
C SER A 145 -1.37 -2.06 1.45
N ILE A 146 -1.10 -3.08 0.65
CA ILE A 146 -0.08 -3.08 -0.40
C ILE A 146 -0.76 -3.13 -1.75
N TYR A 147 -0.05 -2.66 -2.78
CA TYR A 147 -0.55 -2.55 -4.13
C TYR A 147 0.45 -3.15 -5.11
N GLU A 148 -0.09 -3.70 -6.19
CA GLU A 148 0.67 -4.13 -7.36
C GLU A 148 -0.04 -3.64 -8.61
N ILE A 149 0.72 -3.18 -9.61
CA ILE A 149 0.19 -2.75 -10.89
C ILE A 149 0.73 -3.70 -11.95
N VAL A 150 -0.14 -4.23 -12.78
CA VAL A 150 0.24 -5.19 -13.81
C VAL A 150 -0.55 -4.96 -15.09
N GLU A 151 0.09 -5.19 -16.24
CA GLU A 151 -0.53 -5.16 -17.55
C GLU A 151 -0.72 -6.60 -18.03
N THR A 152 -1.96 -6.95 -18.43
CA THR A 152 -2.25 -8.24 -19.03
C THR A 152 -1.59 -8.37 -20.39
N GLU A 153 -1.11 -9.58 -20.69
CA GLU A 153 -0.50 -9.87 -21.99
C GLU A 153 -1.54 -9.74 -23.12
N GLY A 154 -1.06 -9.62 -24.36
CA GLY A 154 -1.93 -9.71 -25.52
C GLY A 154 -2.35 -11.14 -25.79
N GLU A 155 -3.52 -11.33 -26.40
CA GLU A 155 -3.87 -12.62 -26.99
C GLU A 155 -2.86 -12.95 -28.08
N GLN A 156 -1.97 -13.90 -27.82
CA GLN A 156 -1.20 -14.51 -28.89
C GLN A 156 -2.21 -15.26 -29.76
N GLY A 157 -2.48 -14.72 -30.95
CA GLY A 157 -3.28 -15.42 -31.93
C GLY A 157 -2.72 -16.83 -32.09
N GLN A 158 -3.59 -17.82 -31.97
CA GLN A 158 -3.27 -19.18 -32.38
C GLN A 158 -2.89 -19.07 -33.87
N GLU A 159 -1.60 -19.01 -34.18
CA GLU A 159 -1.15 -19.22 -35.56
C GLU A 159 -1.71 -20.59 -35.93
N PRO A 160 -2.61 -20.69 -36.92
CA PRO A 160 -3.00 -21.99 -37.40
C PRO A 160 -1.70 -22.60 -37.90
N ASN A 161 -1.26 -23.67 -37.27
CA ASN A 161 -0.23 -24.53 -37.80
C ASN A 161 -0.79 -25.23 -39.05
N GLU A 162 -1.06 -24.44 -40.09
CA GLU A 162 -1.27 -24.93 -41.44
C GLU A 162 0.08 -25.46 -41.90
N THR A 163 0.36 -26.70 -41.51
CA THR A 163 1.26 -27.56 -42.27
C THR A 163 0.60 -27.76 -43.63
N THR A 164 0.80 -26.79 -44.51
CA THR A 164 0.51 -26.88 -45.94
C THR A 164 1.40 -28.00 -46.49
N THR A 165 0.93 -29.24 -46.36
CA THR A 165 1.47 -30.38 -47.08
C THR A 165 0.92 -30.30 -48.50
N LEU A 166 1.55 -29.47 -49.33
CA LEU A 166 1.30 -29.45 -50.76
C LEU A 166 1.81 -30.77 -51.34
N ALA A 167 0.89 -31.68 -51.62
CA ALA A 167 1.16 -32.94 -52.29
C ALA A 167 1.85 -32.69 -53.65
N HIS A 168 3.16 -32.92 -53.71
CA HIS A 168 3.88 -33.16 -54.96
C HIS A 168 4.10 -34.67 -55.11
N PRO A 169 3.78 -35.28 -56.27
CA PRO A 169 4.11 -36.69 -56.49
C PRO A 169 5.62 -36.86 -56.70
N PRO A 170 6.21 -38.00 -56.31
CA PRO A 170 7.64 -38.21 -56.46
C PRO A 170 7.96 -38.46 -57.95
N ARG A 171 8.99 -37.78 -58.45
CA ARG A 171 9.63 -38.13 -59.72
C ARG A 171 11.05 -38.61 -59.44
N ASP A 172 11.23 -39.92 -59.61
CA ASP A 172 12.51 -40.62 -59.62
C ASP A 172 13.30 -40.31 -60.89
N HIS A 173 14.41 -39.57 -60.78
CA HIS A 173 15.48 -39.63 -61.78
C HIS A 173 16.86 -39.53 -61.11
N THR A 174 17.49 -40.68 -60.90
CA THR A 174 18.94 -40.81 -60.73
C THR A 174 19.65 -40.42 -62.02
N LEU A 175 20.59 -39.47 -62.01
CA LEU A 175 21.72 -39.45 -62.96
C LEU A 175 22.99 -38.84 -62.37
N LEU A 176 24.07 -39.57 -62.61
CA LEU A 176 25.47 -39.33 -62.25
C LEU A 176 26.13 -38.25 -63.12
N GLY A 177 27.08 -37.52 -62.53
CA GLY A 177 28.35 -37.19 -63.19
C GLY A 177 28.68 -35.71 -63.39
N GLY A 178 29.90 -35.32 -62.98
CA GLY A 178 30.62 -34.19 -63.58
C GLY A 178 31.44 -33.34 -62.61
N ARG A 179 32.74 -33.66 -62.45
CA ARG A 179 33.77 -32.74 -61.94
C ARG A 179 33.99 -31.59 -62.92
N GLN A 180 34.28 -30.39 -62.41
CA GLN A 180 35.34 -29.51 -62.95
C GLN A 180 35.73 -28.46 -61.89
N ASP A 181 36.98 -28.53 -61.42
CA ASP A 181 37.80 -27.41 -60.92
C ASP A 181 38.85 -27.19 -62.05
N PRO A 182 39.37 -25.99 -62.38
CA PRO A 182 40.27 -25.28 -61.47
C PRO A 182 40.42 -23.73 -61.64
N SER A 183 40.97 -23.10 -60.59
CA SER A 183 42.02 -22.05 -60.59
C SER A 183 41.72 -20.58 -60.96
N HIS A 184 42.54 -19.72 -60.33
CA HIS A 184 42.78 -18.27 -60.45
C HIS A 184 41.93 -17.38 -59.50
N GLN A 185 42.46 -16.47 -58.67
CA GLN A 185 43.82 -16.01 -58.41
C GLN A 185 43.84 -15.18 -57.11
N GLU A 186 44.89 -15.36 -56.31
CA GLU A 186 45.53 -14.41 -55.37
C GLU A 186 45.52 -12.95 -55.89
N VAL A 187 45.59 -11.83 -55.16
CA VAL A 187 46.34 -11.44 -53.96
C VAL A 187 45.92 -9.99 -53.59
N HIS A 188 45.92 -9.69 -52.29
CA HIS A 188 46.29 -8.44 -51.59
C HIS A 188 45.95 -7.05 -52.16
N ASN A 189 45.43 -6.18 -51.28
CA ASN A 189 45.92 -4.81 -51.21
C ASN A 189 45.92 -4.29 -49.77
N ALA A 190 47.02 -3.61 -49.40
CA ALA A 190 47.29 -2.98 -48.12
C ALA A 190 47.61 -1.48 -48.35
N GLY A 191 47.41 -0.64 -47.32
CA GLY A 191 47.86 0.76 -47.24
C GLY A 191 46.71 1.78 -47.16
N VAL A 192 46.30 2.33 -45.99
CA VAL A 192 46.91 3.44 -45.18
C VAL A 192 46.61 4.81 -45.85
N GLU A 193 46.11 5.91 -45.27
CA GLU A 193 45.91 6.57 -43.94
C GLU A 193 44.70 7.55 -44.13
N GLU A 194 44.00 8.15 -43.16
CA GLU A 194 44.47 9.24 -42.27
C GLU A 194 43.32 9.70 -41.31
N ASP A 195 43.70 9.92 -40.04
CA ASP A 195 43.18 10.72 -38.93
C ASP A 195 41.81 11.42 -38.95
N HIS A 196 41.02 11.12 -37.89
CA HIS A 196 40.20 12.13 -37.19
C HIS A 196 40.20 11.89 -35.68
N ASP A 197 41.05 12.64 -34.99
CA ASP A 197 40.95 12.94 -33.56
C ASP A 197 39.67 13.75 -33.26
N ALA A 198 38.82 13.25 -32.36
CA ALA A 198 37.89 14.07 -31.58
C ALA A 198 37.44 13.34 -30.29
N LEU A 199 38.21 13.60 -29.23
CA LEU A 199 37.92 13.66 -27.78
C LEU A 199 36.69 12.90 -27.21
N PRO A 200 36.89 12.07 -26.15
CA PRO A 200 35.79 11.51 -25.37
C PRO A 200 35.11 12.59 -24.51
N MET A 201 33.78 12.55 -24.45
CA MET A 201 32.98 13.37 -23.53
C MET A 201 33.24 12.91 -22.09
N ASP A 202 33.79 13.80 -21.27
CA ASP A 202 33.96 13.61 -19.84
C ASP A 202 32.60 13.39 -19.15
N ALA A 203 32.48 12.27 -18.44
CA ALA A 203 31.35 11.96 -17.57
C ALA A 203 31.81 12.09 -16.12
N ASP A 204 31.89 13.31 -15.59
CA ASP A 204 32.02 13.52 -14.14
C ASP A 204 31.70 14.97 -13.67
N GLU A 205 30.57 15.53 -14.08
CA GLU A 205 30.08 16.81 -13.50
C GLU A 205 28.58 16.78 -13.16
N PHE A 206 28.18 15.85 -12.29
CA PHE A 206 26.85 15.85 -11.68
C PHE A 206 26.86 15.52 -10.18
N LEU A 207 27.79 16.08 -9.41
CA LEU A 207 27.65 16.17 -7.95
C LEU A 207 28.24 17.48 -7.42
N ARG A 208 27.49 18.58 -7.56
CA ARG A 208 27.60 19.72 -6.66
C ARG A 208 26.31 19.86 -5.85
N PRO A 209 26.30 19.59 -4.54
CA PRO A 209 25.20 19.99 -3.68
C PRO A 209 25.28 21.50 -3.43
N GLU A 210 24.26 22.23 -3.86
CA GLU A 210 24.10 23.65 -3.58
C GLU A 210 23.70 23.81 -2.10
N ALA A 211 24.63 24.35 -1.30
CA ALA A 211 24.38 24.68 0.09
C ALA A 211 23.61 26.01 0.16
N THR A 212 22.29 25.94 0.39
CA THR A 212 21.52 27.10 0.82
C THR A 212 21.75 27.34 2.31
N ASP A 213 22.62 28.29 2.61
CA ASP A 213 22.73 28.96 3.91
C ASP A 213 21.52 29.89 4.07
N HIS A 214 20.76 29.76 5.16
CA HIS A 214 19.69 30.68 5.56
C HIS A 214 20.09 31.27 6.92
N PRO A 215 20.25 32.60 7.04
CA PRO A 215 20.49 33.23 8.32
C PRO A 215 19.20 33.45 9.13
N ILE A 216 19.41 33.46 10.44
CA ILE A 216 18.48 33.58 11.58
C ILE A 216 17.68 34.88 11.57
#